data_AF-X1TIC4-F1
#
_entry.id   AF-X1TIC4-F1
#
_cell.length_a   1.000
_cell.length_b   1.000
_cell.length_c   1.000
_cell.angle_alpha   90.00
_cell.angle_beta   90.00
_cell.angle_gamma   90.00
#
_symmetry.space_group_name_H-M   'P 1'
#
loop_
_entity.id
_entity.type
_entity.pdbx_description
1 polymer ?
#
loop_
_entity_poly.entity_id
_entity_poly.type
_entity_poly.pdbx_seq_one_letter_code
_entity_poly.pdbx_strand_id
1 'polypeptide(L)'
;MTTTKERRKKEETKDEEYLITYTRHLEKRLRNLETEKQLLDAERLRLEQELHSLRNEIDRLREPPLVSATVIDMLDETGKVIVKSSTGPSFVVNPSRKVKNEKLTPG
;
A
#
# COMPACT_ATOMS: atom_id res chain seq x y z
N MET A 1 -15.89 18.98 -65.00
CA MET A 1 -16.95 19.29 -64.02
C MET A 1 -17.24 18.01 -63.26
N THR A 2 -16.78 17.87 -62.02
CA THR A 2 -17.04 16.66 -61.22
C THR A 2 -18.51 16.65 -60.80
N THR A 3 -19.15 15.48 -60.94
CA THR A 3 -20.58 15.35 -60.69
C THR A 3 -20.87 15.47 -59.19
N THR A 4 -21.99 16.09 -58.81
CA THR A 4 -22.43 16.28 -57.41
C THR A 4 -22.43 14.97 -56.60
N LYS A 5 -22.57 13.84 -57.29
CA LYS A 5 -22.50 12.48 -56.74
C LYS A 5 -21.09 12.08 -56.28
N GLU A 6 -20.04 12.49 -56.99
CA GLU A 6 -18.64 12.23 -56.59
C GLU A 6 -18.20 13.07 -55.38
N ARG A 7 -18.74 14.27 -55.23
CA ARG A 7 -18.46 15.12 -54.05
C ARG A 7 -19.07 14.54 -52.78
N ARG A 8 -20.34 14.16 -52.81
CA ARG A 8 -21.01 13.50 -51.67
C ARG A 8 -20.31 12.21 -51.26
N LYS A 9 -19.94 11.36 -52.23
CA LYS A 9 -19.25 10.11 -51.95
C LYS A 9 -17.87 10.31 -51.31
N LYS A 10 -17.17 11.41 -51.64
CA LYS A 10 -15.89 11.80 -51.00
C LYS A 10 -16.07 12.33 -49.58
N GLU A 11 -17.18 13.02 -49.29
CA GLU A 11 -17.50 13.50 -47.95
C GLU A 11 -17.88 12.33 -47.03
N GLU A 12 -18.73 11.42 -47.50
CA GLU A 12 -19.11 10.20 -46.77
C GLU A 12 -17.87 9.36 -46.39
N THR A 13 -16.93 9.17 -47.31
CA THR A 13 -15.68 8.43 -47.01
C THR A 13 -14.77 9.13 -46.00
N LYS A 14 -14.78 10.48 -45.96
CA LYS A 14 -14.00 11.24 -44.98
C LYS A 14 -14.61 11.16 -43.59
N ASP A 15 -15.94 11.20 -43.51
CA ASP A 15 -16.66 11.03 -42.25
C ASP A 15 -16.47 9.61 -41.70
N GLU A 16 -16.45 8.61 -42.57
CA GLU A 16 -16.18 7.21 -42.21
C GLU A 16 -14.75 7.03 -41.68
N GLU A 17 -13.76 7.65 -42.33
CA GLU A 17 -12.36 7.66 -41.87
C GLU A 17 -12.19 8.40 -40.53
N TYR A 18 -12.91 9.51 -40.34
CA TYR A 18 -12.94 10.25 -39.06
C TYR A 18 -13.54 9.39 -37.94
N LEU A 19 -14.65 8.70 -38.19
CA LEU A 19 -15.28 7.82 -37.21
C LEU A 19 -14.38 6.65 -36.82
N ILE A 20 -13.68 6.04 -37.78
CA ILE A 20 -12.74 4.95 -37.52
C ILE A 20 -11.57 5.43 -36.64
N THR A 21 -10.97 6.58 -36.98
CA THR A 21 -9.85 7.13 -36.20
C THR A 21 -10.28 7.55 -34.81
N TYR A 22 -11.46 8.15 -34.67
CA TYR A 22 -12.03 8.52 -33.38
C TYR A 22 -12.33 7.31 -32.50
N THR A 23 -12.95 6.27 -33.07
CA THR A 23 -13.24 5.01 -32.36
C THR A 23 -11.94 4.36 -31.88
N ARG A 24 -10.91 4.30 -32.73
CA ARG A 24 -9.61 3.74 -32.37
C ARG A 24 -8.91 4.56 -31.26
N HIS A 25 -9.09 5.88 -31.26
CA HIS A 25 -8.58 6.73 -30.19
C HIS A 25 -9.29 6.46 -28.85
N LEU A 26 -10.62 6.34 -28.87
CA LEU A 26 -11.41 6.00 -27.68
C LEU A 26 -11.07 4.62 -27.14
N GLU A 27 -10.94 3.61 -27.98
CA GLU A 27 -10.53 2.26 -27.58
C GLU A 27 -9.15 2.25 -26.92
N LYS A 28 -8.19 2.99 -27.48
CA LYS A 28 -6.85 3.12 -26.89
C LYS A 28 -6.94 3.79 -25.51
N ARG A 29 -7.75 4.84 -25.38
CA ARG A 29 -7.94 5.55 -24.12
C ARG A 29 -8.63 4.66 -23.08
N LEU A 30 -9.60 3.85 -23.49
CA LEU A 30 -10.26 2.87 -22.64
C LEU A 30 -9.27 1.83 -22.11
N ARG A 31 -8.47 1.22 -22.98
CA ARG A 31 -7.44 0.23 -22.56
C ARG A 31 -6.43 0.83 -21.58
N ASN A 32 -6.01 2.08 -21.80
CA ASN A 32 -5.09 2.76 -20.89
C ASN A 32 -5.72 2.94 -19.51
N LEU A 33 -6.98 3.40 -19.45
CA LEU A 33 -7.71 3.56 -18.19
C LEU A 33 -7.97 2.23 -17.48
N GLU A 34 -8.26 1.16 -18.22
CA GLU A 34 -8.41 -0.18 -17.66
C GLU A 34 -7.10 -0.67 -17.02
N THR A 35 -5.98 -0.45 -17.69
CA THR A 35 -4.65 -0.81 -17.17
C THR A 35 -4.31 -0.01 -15.92
N GLU A 36 -4.56 1.30 -15.93
CA GLU A 36 -4.34 2.17 -14.77
C GLU A 36 -5.18 1.74 -13.58
N LYS A 37 -6.46 1.41 -13.81
CA LYS A 37 -7.33 0.87 -12.77
C LYS A 37 -6.78 -0.44 -12.18
N GLN A 38 -6.32 -1.36 -13.02
CA GLN A 38 -5.76 -2.63 -12.55
C GLN A 38 -4.53 -2.43 -11.66
N LEU A 39 -3.66 -1.48 -12.00
CA LEU A 39 -2.48 -1.15 -11.20
C LEU A 39 -2.89 -0.55 -9.85
N LEU A 40 -3.84 0.38 -9.84
CA LEU A 40 -4.36 0.99 -8.61
C LEU A 40 -5.06 -0.03 -7.70
N ASP A 41 -5.84 -0.95 -8.27
CA ASP A 41 -6.50 -2.01 -7.51
C ASP A 41 -5.48 -2.96 -6.87
N ALA A 42 -4.38 -3.29 -7.58
CA ALA A 42 -3.30 -4.09 -7.04
C ALA A 42 -2.56 -3.39 -5.89
N GLU A 43 -2.27 -2.11 -6.03
CA GLU A 43 -1.63 -1.32 -4.97
C GLU A 43 -2.53 -1.18 -3.74
N ARG A 44 -3.83 -0.94 -3.97
CA ARG A 44 -4.82 -0.87 -2.90
C ARG A 44 -4.88 -2.19 -2.12
N LEU A 45 -4.91 -3.33 -2.82
CA LEU A 45 -4.91 -4.65 -2.17
C LEU A 45 -3.65 -4.86 -1.30
N ARG A 46 -2.48 -4.46 -1.81
CA ARG A 46 -1.22 -4.53 -1.07
C ARG A 46 -1.27 -3.70 0.23
N LEU A 47 -1.80 -2.48 0.15
CA LEU A 47 -1.95 -1.60 1.30
C LEU A 47 -2.99 -2.13 2.30
N GLU A 48 -4.09 -2.70 1.83
CA GLU A 48 -5.08 -3.35 2.70
C GLU A 48 -4.48 -4.53 3.47
N GLN A 49 -3.62 -5.33 2.84
CA GLN A 49 -2.89 -6.44 3.49
C GLN A 49 -1.88 -5.94 4.53
N GLU A 50 -1.14 -4.88 4.24
CA GLU A 50 -0.23 -4.24 5.20
C GLU A 50 -1.01 -3.69 6.41
N LEU A 51 -2.14 -3.01 6.16
CA LEU A 51 -3.01 -2.51 7.22
C LEU A 51 -3.57 -3.63 8.09
N HIS A 52 -4.00 -4.74 7.48
CA HIS A 52 -4.48 -5.89 8.23
C HIS A 52 -3.37 -6.51 9.09
N SER A 53 -2.17 -6.66 8.53
CA SER A 53 -1.01 -7.17 9.26
C SER A 53 -0.64 -6.27 10.44
N LEU A 54 -0.65 -4.95 10.26
CA LEU A 54 -0.40 -3.97 11.31
C LEU A 54 -1.50 -3.98 12.39
N ARG A 55 -2.76 -4.15 12.01
CA ARG A 55 -3.87 -4.32 12.97
C ARG A 55 -3.68 -5.58 13.82
N ASN A 56 -3.35 -6.71 13.18
CA ASN A 56 -3.08 -7.96 13.89
C ASN A 56 -1.86 -7.83 14.83
N GLU A 57 -0.84 -7.07 14.45
CA GLU A 57 0.30 -6.77 15.32
C GLU A 57 -0.14 -5.93 16.54
N ILE A 58 -0.97 -4.91 16.33
CA ILE A 58 -1.52 -4.08 17.42
C ILE A 58 -2.41 -4.91 18.35
N ASP A 59 -3.25 -5.78 17.80
CA ASP A 59 -4.16 -6.59 18.60
C ASP A 59 -3.39 -7.62 19.44
N ARG A 60 -2.32 -8.23 18.90
CA ARG A 60 -1.37 -9.05 19.67
C ARG A 60 -0.67 -8.28 20.78
N LEU A 61 -0.36 -7.00 20.57
CA LEU A 61 0.20 -6.12 21.61
C LEU A 61 -0.83 -5.71 22.66
N ARG A 62 -2.12 -5.85 22.38
CA ARG A 62 -3.23 -5.53 23.28
C ARG A 62 -3.80 -6.75 23.98
N GLU A 63 -3.54 -7.95 23.48
CA GLU A 63 -3.97 -9.20 24.11
C GLU A 63 -3.29 -9.38 25.49
N PRO A 64 -4.07 -9.45 26.58
CA PRO A 64 -3.53 -9.72 27.92
C PRO A 64 -3.07 -11.19 28.07
N PRO A 65 -2.21 -11.52 29.06
CA PRO A 65 -1.74 -10.67 30.14
C PRO A 65 -0.46 -9.91 29.75
N LEU A 66 -0.55 -8.59 29.62
CA LEU A 66 0.62 -7.74 29.49
C LEU A 66 1.35 -7.74 30.83
N VAL A 67 2.42 -8.53 30.91
CA VAL A 67 3.30 -8.57 32.08
C VAL A 67 3.96 -7.20 32.20
N SER A 68 3.53 -6.39 33.17
CA SER A 68 4.19 -5.14 33.50
C SER A 68 5.59 -5.44 34.03
N ALA A 69 6.60 -4.79 33.48
CA ALA A 69 8.00 -5.00 33.81
C ALA A 69 8.77 -3.67 33.80
N THR A 70 9.74 -3.52 34.70
CA THR A 70 10.60 -2.34 34.80
C THR A 70 11.87 -2.57 34.00
N VAL A 71 12.32 -1.57 33.25
CA VAL A 71 13.59 -1.65 32.49
C VAL A 71 14.75 -1.52 33.47
N ILE A 72 15.58 -2.56 33.57
CA ILE A 72 16.77 -2.54 34.44
C ILE A 72 17.96 -1.98 33.68
N ASP A 73 18.17 -2.45 32.45
CA ASP A 73 19.36 -2.11 31.68
C ASP A 73 19.16 -2.37 30.18
N MET A 74 19.95 -1.71 29.35
CA MET A 74 20.01 -1.93 27.91
C MET A 74 21.36 -2.50 27.51
N LEU A 75 21.33 -3.53 26.67
CA LEU A 75 22.54 -4.12 26.12
C LEU A 75 22.88 -3.41 24.80
N ASP A 76 23.71 -2.36 24.90
CA ASP A 76 24.04 -1.43 23.81
C ASP A 76 24.61 -2.11 22.56
N GLU A 77 25.26 -3.26 22.72
CA GLU A 77 25.88 -4.02 21.61
C GLU A 77 24.85 -4.72 20.70
N THR A 78 23.65 -5.05 21.22
CA THR A 78 22.65 -5.86 20.50
C THR A 78 21.25 -5.26 20.47
N GLY A 79 21.04 -4.11 21.13
CA GLY A 79 19.74 -3.45 21.23
C GLY A 79 18.69 -4.23 22.03
N LYS A 80 19.14 -5.23 22.82
CA LYS A 80 18.28 -6.02 23.71
C LYS A 80 18.07 -5.29 25.03
N VAL A 81 16.90 -5.47 25.63
CA VAL A 81 16.54 -4.81 26.89
C VAL A 81 16.36 -5.86 27.98
N ILE A 82 16.94 -5.60 29.15
CA ILE A 82 16.73 -6.41 30.35
C ILE A 82 15.54 -5.80 31.12
N VAL A 83 14.49 -6.59 31.30
CA VAL A 83 13.28 -6.18 32.03
C VAL A 83 13.08 -7.06 33.26
N LYS A 84 12.73 -6.46 34.39
CA LYS A 84 12.30 -7.18 35.60
C LYS A 84 10.79 -7.28 35.59
N SER A 85 10.24 -8.48 35.46
CA SER A 85 8.80 -8.67 35.58
C SER A 85 8.34 -8.29 36.98
N SER A 86 7.18 -7.64 37.07
CA SER A 86 6.42 -7.48 38.33
C SER A 86 6.16 -8.82 39.04
N THR A 87 6.21 -9.93 38.32
CA THR A 87 6.07 -11.29 38.87
C THR A 87 7.37 -11.91 39.41
N GLY A 88 8.50 -11.17 39.36
CA GLY A 88 9.77 -11.58 39.98
C GLY A 88 10.94 -11.86 39.03
N PRO A 89 10.79 -12.66 37.95
CA PRO A 89 11.92 -13.03 37.09
C PRO A 89 12.34 -11.89 36.16
N SER A 90 13.64 -11.89 35.82
CA SER A 90 14.21 -10.99 34.82
C SER A 90 14.27 -11.69 33.46
N PHE A 91 13.89 -10.96 32.41
CA PHE A 91 13.89 -11.44 31.04
C PHE A 91 14.74 -10.53 30.15
N VAL A 92 15.38 -11.13 29.15
CA VAL A 92 15.97 -10.39 28.03
C VAL A 92 14.97 -10.40 26.89
N VAL A 93 14.48 -9.22 26.52
CA VAL A 93 13.46 -9.06 25.49
C VAL A 93 13.98 -8.21 24.34
N ASN A 94 13.46 -8.47 23.15
CA ASN A 94 13.68 -7.59 22.00
C ASN A 94 12.64 -6.46 22.06
N PRO A 95 13.07 -5.18 22.10
CA PRO A 95 12.14 -4.07 22.02
C PRO A 95 11.47 -4.06 20.64
N SER A 96 10.23 -3.57 20.59
CA SER A 96 9.55 -3.39 19.30
C SER A 96 10.31 -2.36 18.46
N ARG A 97 10.46 -2.63 17.16
CA ARG A 97 11.09 -1.72 16.18
C ARG A 97 10.44 -0.33 16.12
N LYS A 98 9.20 -0.19 16.59
CA LYS A 98 8.46 1.09 16.63
C LYS A 98 8.78 1.94 17.88
N VAL A 99 9.41 1.36 18.90
CA VAL A 99 9.82 2.09 20.10
C VAL A 99 11.27 2.55 19.90
N LYS A 100 11.47 3.88 19.91
CA LYS A 100 12.82 4.45 19.83
C LYS A 100 13.58 4.16 21.13
N ASN A 101 14.85 3.76 21.02
CA ASN A 101 15.75 3.50 22.15
C ASN A 101 15.86 4.70 23.11
N GLU A 102 15.71 5.93 22.61
CA GLU A 102 15.70 7.17 23.41
C GLU A 102 14.58 7.21 24.46
N LYS A 103 13.48 6.45 24.26
CA LYS A 103 12.38 6.34 25.23
C LYS A 103 12.54 5.17 26.20
N LEU A 104 13.56 4.34 26.01
CA LEU A 104 13.85 3.17 26.84
C LEU A 104 14.99 3.56 27.81
N THR A 105 14.66 4.24 28.89
CA THR A 105 15.62 4.56 29.95
C THR A 105 15.43 3.61 31.14
N PRO A 106 16.51 3.09 31.74
CA PRO A 106 16.44 2.37 33.01
C PRO A 106 15.78 3.21 34.12
N GLY A 107 14.92 2.59 34.93
CA GLY A 107 14.21 3.23 36.06
C GLY A 107 12.71 3.02 36.02
#